data_AF-A0A947ZQN0-F1
#
_entry.id   AF-A0A947ZQN0-F1
#
_cell.length_a   1.000
_cell.length_b   1.000
_cell.length_c   1.000
_cell.angle_alpha   90.00
_cell.angle_beta   90.00
_cell.angle_gamma   90.00
#
_symmetry.space_group_name_H-M   'P 1'
#
loop_
_entity.id
_entity.type
_entity.pdbx_description
1 polymer ?
#
loop_
_entity_poly.entity_id
_entity_poly.type
_entity_poly.pdbx_seq_one_letter_code
_entity_poly.pdbx_strand_id
1 'polypeptide(L)'
;MKDSENQKAEKTVHVPVLLNEVIENLNLKKGDIVIDGTLGGGGYAKEICKIIGEAGTLVGFDQDEDAIKRAEKRLDDCKDCLCKKNLINN
;
A
#
# COMPACT_ATOMS: atom_id res chain seq x y z
N MET A 1 38.89 8.15 26.01
CA MET A 1 38.26 9.44 25.63
C MET A 1 38.59 9.69 24.17
N LYS A 2 37.71 9.47 23.19
CA LYS A 2 36.25 9.52 23.18
C LYS A 2 35.70 8.30 22.42
N ASP A 3 34.72 7.67 23.03
CA ASP A 3 33.79 6.77 22.38
C ASP A 3 32.90 7.55 21.41
N SER A 4 32.13 6.79 20.60
CA SER A 4 30.76 7.13 20.17
C SER A 4 30.65 7.98 18.85
N GLU A 5 29.77 7.71 17.88
CA GLU A 5 28.55 6.90 17.79
C GLU A 5 28.29 6.41 16.35
N ASN A 6 27.84 5.16 16.25
CA ASN A 6 27.27 4.53 15.06
C ASN A 6 25.77 4.89 14.98
N GLN A 7 25.38 5.82 14.12
CA GLN A 7 23.97 6.17 13.91
C GLN A 7 23.33 5.18 12.93
N LYS A 8 22.76 4.09 13.45
CA LYS A 8 21.77 3.28 12.72
C LYS A 8 20.49 4.12 12.61
N ALA A 9 20.12 4.50 11.38
CA ALA A 9 18.83 5.15 11.11
C ALA A 9 17.68 4.25 11.60
N GLU A 10 16.89 4.73 12.56
CA GLU A 10 15.65 4.08 12.96
C GLU A 10 14.69 4.02 11.76
N LYS A 11 14.26 2.81 11.43
CA LYS A 11 13.28 2.58 10.37
C LYS A 11 11.89 2.96 10.89
N THR A 12 11.44 4.18 10.62
CA THR A 12 10.08 4.60 10.95
C THR A 12 9.07 3.78 10.14
N VAL A 13 8.13 3.12 10.83
CA VAL A 13 7.05 2.37 10.18
C VAL A 13 5.93 3.35 9.86
N HIS A 14 5.69 3.63 8.58
CA HIS A 14 4.55 4.43 8.16
C HIS A 14 3.25 3.64 8.35
N VAL A 15 2.39 4.14 9.23
CA VAL A 15 1.06 3.60 9.51
C VAL A 15 0.00 4.52 8.89
N PRO A 16 -0.98 4.00 8.14
CA PRO A 16 -2.07 4.80 7.60
C PRO A 16 -2.91 5.45 8.71
N VAL A 17 -3.35 6.69 8.48
CA VAL A 17 -4.17 7.45 9.42
C VAL A 17 -5.61 6.92 9.38
N LEU A 18 -6.24 6.62 10.52
CA LEU A 18 -7.61 6.06 10.54
C LEU A 18 -7.78 4.73 9.77
N LEU A 19 -6.74 3.87 9.82
CA LEU A 19 -6.74 2.60 9.11
C LEU A 19 -7.97 1.74 9.42
N ASN A 20 -8.28 1.56 10.70
CA ASN A 20 -9.36 0.68 11.13
C ASN A 20 -10.72 1.22 10.67
N GLU A 21 -10.96 2.51 10.87
CA GLU A 21 -12.18 3.19 10.50
C GLU A 21 -12.43 3.10 9.00
N VAL A 22 -11.39 3.28 8.17
CA VAL A 22 -11.52 3.16 6.72
C VAL A 22 -11.87 1.72 6.33
N ILE A 23 -11.17 0.73 6.87
CA ILE A 23 -11.40 -0.69 6.54
C ILE A 23 -12.80 -1.15 6.97
N GLU A 24 -13.24 -0.75 8.17
CA GLU A 24 -14.58 -1.06 8.68
C GLU A 24 -15.68 -0.43 7.80
N ASN A 25 -15.52 0.84 7.41
CA ASN A 25 -16.52 1.52 6.59
C ASN A 25 -16.54 1.06 5.13
N LEU A 26 -15.40 0.59 4.58
CA LEU A 26 -15.36 0.01 3.23
C LEU A 26 -16.13 -1.32 3.13
N ASN A 27 -16.34 -2.02 4.26
CA ASN A 27 -17.10 -3.26 4.35
C ASN A 27 -16.67 -4.31 3.30
N LEU A 28 -15.36 -4.44 3.14
CA LEU A 28 -14.73 -5.27 2.11
C LEU A 28 -15.00 -6.76 2.34
N LYS A 29 -15.13 -7.50 1.24
CA LYS A 29 -15.37 -8.93 1.21
C LYS A 29 -14.33 -9.62 0.34
N LYS A 30 -14.17 -10.92 0.60
CA LYS A 30 -13.34 -11.78 -0.25
C LYS A 30 -13.88 -11.75 -1.68
N GLY A 31 -12.99 -11.54 -2.64
CA GLY A 31 -13.34 -11.44 -4.06
C GLY A 31 -13.71 -10.05 -4.55
N ASP A 32 -13.73 -9.03 -3.69
CA ASP A 32 -14.04 -7.67 -4.12
C ASP A 32 -12.97 -7.10 -5.05
N ILE A 33 -13.41 -6.21 -5.94
CA ILE A 33 -12.54 -5.37 -6.78
C ILE A 33 -12.48 -4.00 -6.15
N VAL A 34 -11.28 -3.56 -5.77
CA VAL A 34 -11.04 -2.30 -5.07
C VAL A 34 -10.14 -1.40 -5.90
N ILE A 35 -10.49 -0.11 -5.92
CA ILE A 35 -9.68 0.93 -6.56
C ILE A 35 -9.16 1.88 -5.47
N ASP A 36 -7.84 1.96 -5.32
CA ASP A 36 -7.16 2.96 -4.49
C ASP A 36 -6.64 4.08 -5.39
N GLY A 37 -7.32 5.23 -5.36
CA GLY A 37 -6.96 6.40 -6.19
C GLY A 37 -5.79 7.21 -5.65
N THR A 38 -5.29 6.88 -4.46
CA THR A 38 -4.22 7.59 -3.75
C THR A 38 -3.30 6.58 -3.05
N LEU A 39 -2.79 5.62 -3.84
CA LEU A 39 -2.06 4.45 -3.38
C LEU A 39 -0.95 4.80 -2.38
N GLY A 40 -0.27 5.92 -2.60
CA GLY A 40 0.83 6.38 -1.78
C GLY A 40 1.88 5.27 -1.62
N GLY A 41 2.34 5.06 -0.40
CA GLY A 41 3.24 3.95 -0.08
C GLY A 41 2.57 2.57 0.06
N GLY A 42 1.30 2.40 -0.32
CA GLY A 42 0.58 1.12 -0.29
C GLY A 42 0.15 0.66 1.11
N GLY A 43 -0.08 1.59 2.04
CA GLY A 43 -0.44 1.27 3.43
C GLY A 43 -1.86 0.69 3.56
N TYR A 44 -2.87 1.38 3.03
CA TYR A 44 -4.25 0.86 3.00
C TYR A 44 -4.37 -0.34 2.06
N ALA A 45 -3.80 -0.22 0.86
CA ALA A 45 -3.68 -1.29 -0.13
C ALA A 45 -3.26 -2.63 0.47
N LYS A 46 -2.32 -2.63 1.42
CA LYS A 46 -1.85 -3.85 2.09
C LYS A 46 -2.95 -4.55 2.89
N GLU A 47 -3.71 -3.80 3.69
CA GLU A 47 -4.80 -4.36 4.48
C GLU A 47 -5.99 -4.77 3.60
N ILE A 48 -6.28 -3.97 2.56
CA ILE A 48 -7.31 -4.29 1.56
C ILE A 48 -6.99 -5.64 0.89
N CYS A 49 -5.76 -5.83 0.41
CA CYS A 49 -5.28 -7.07 -0.19
C CYS A 49 -5.51 -8.29 0.70
N LYS A 50 -5.25 -8.18 2.01
CA LYS A 50 -5.46 -9.28 2.96
C LYS A 50 -6.92 -9.67 3.10
N ILE A 51 -7.84 -8.70 3.02
CA ILE A 51 -9.28 -8.93 3.22
C ILE A 51 -9.92 -9.52 1.97
N ILE A 52 -9.63 -8.95 0.80
CA ILE A 52 -10.21 -9.40 -0.48
C ILE A 52 -9.63 -10.76 -0.91
N GLY A 53 -8.39 -11.07 -0.49
CA GLY A 53 -7.74 -12.36 -0.71
C GLY A 53 -7.46 -12.65 -2.19
N GLU A 54 -7.09 -13.90 -2.48
CA GLU A 54 -6.66 -14.35 -3.83
C GLU A 54 -7.76 -14.29 -4.90
N ALA A 55 -9.03 -14.18 -4.50
CA ALA A 55 -10.13 -14.03 -5.46
C ALA A 55 -10.41 -12.55 -5.80
N GLY A 56 -9.83 -11.61 -5.04
CA GLY A 56 -10.06 -10.19 -5.18
C GLY A 56 -9.08 -9.53 -6.13
N THR A 57 -9.34 -8.27 -6.46
CA THR A 57 -8.43 -7.47 -7.29
C THR A 57 -8.26 -6.10 -6.69
N LEU A 58 -7.00 -5.66 -6.53
CA LEU A 58 -6.68 -4.30 -6.13
C LEU A 58 -6.06 -3.56 -7.31
N VAL A 59 -6.61 -2.39 -7.64
CA VAL A 59 -6.03 -1.47 -8.63
C VAL A 59 -5.65 -0.18 -7.92
N GLY A 60 -4.34 0.10 -7.86
CA GLY A 60 -3.81 1.28 -7.18
C GLY A 60 -3.23 2.31 -8.15
N PHE A 61 -3.51 3.58 -7.90
CA PHE A 61 -3.00 4.74 -8.65
C PHE A 61 -2.30 5.74 -7.74
N ASP A 62 -1.21 6.31 -8.21
CA ASP A 62 -0.60 7.51 -7.63
C ASP A 62 0.09 8.32 -8.73
N GLN A 63 0.30 9.61 -8.49
CA GLN A 63 1.06 10.48 -9.39
C GLN A 63 2.55 10.45 -9.06
N ASP A 64 2.93 10.15 -7.82
CA ASP A 64 4.33 10.03 -7.39
C ASP A 64 4.89 8.65 -7.75
N GLU A 65 5.87 8.61 -8.64
CA GLU A 65 6.55 7.37 -9.04
C GLU A 65 7.28 6.69 -7.88
N ASP A 66 7.83 7.47 -6.95
CA ASP A 66 8.52 6.90 -5.81
C ASP A 66 7.53 6.32 -4.80
N ALA A 67 6.30 6.85 -4.73
CA ALA A 67 5.20 6.23 -3.99
C ALA A 67 4.84 4.87 -4.60
N ILE A 68 4.68 4.79 -5.92
CA ILE A 68 4.40 3.53 -6.63
C ILE A 68 5.49 2.50 -6.35
N LYS A 69 6.78 2.84 -6.50
CA LYS A 69 7.89 1.90 -6.21
C LYS A 69 7.88 1.39 -4.76
N ARG A 70 7.53 2.26 -3.80
CA ARG A 70 7.38 1.86 -2.39
C ARG A 70 6.20 0.91 -2.19
N ALA A 71 5.08 1.17 -2.86
CA ALA A 71 3.89 0.33 -2.80
C ALA A 71 4.14 -1.04 -3.44
N GLU A 72 4.76 -1.10 -4.62
CA GLU A 72 5.13 -2.36 -5.30
C GLU A 72 5.97 -3.25 -4.37
N LYS A 73 6.98 -2.69 -3.71
CA LYS A 73 7.80 -3.43 -2.75
C LYS A 73 7.02 -3.89 -1.52
N ARG A 74 6.03 -3.12 -1.07
CA ARG A 74 5.22 -3.45 0.12
C ARG A 74 4.17 -4.52 -0.17
N LEU A 75 3.72 -4.61 -1.42
CA LEU A 75 2.63 -5.45 -1.88
C LEU A 75 3.13 -6.71 -2.63
N ASP A 76 4.40 -7.07 -2.47
CA ASP A 76 5.04 -8.21 -3.15
C ASP A 76 4.38 -9.57 -2.88
N ASP A 77 3.74 -9.72 -1.72
CA ASP A 77 2.97 -10.89 -1.30
C ASP A 77 1.49 -10.85 -1.70
N CYS A 78 1.00 -9.74 -2.29
CA CYS A 78 -0.36 -9.65 -2.80
C CYS A 78 -0.41 -10.18 -4.23
N LYS A 79 -0.87 -11.44 -4.37
CA LYS A 79 -0.84 -12.19 -5.64
C LYS A 79 -1.50 -11.49 -6.83
N ASP A 80 -2.57 -10.71 -6.62
CA ASP A 80 -3.36 -10.07 -7.68
C ASP A 80 -3.51 -8.55 -7.51
N CYS A 81 -2.43 -7.89 -7.09
CA CYS A 81 -2.38 -6.42 -7.03
C CYS A 81 -1.82 -5.84 -8.32
N LEU A 82 -2.61 -5.00 -8.99
CA LEU A 82 -2.20 -4.25 -10.17
C LEU A 82 -1.96 -2.78 -9.80
N CYS A 83 -0.72 -2.44 -9.47
CA CYS A 83 -0.31 -1.03 -9.32
C CYS A 83 -0.02 -0.46 -10.72
N LYS A 84 -0.80 0.51 -11.18
CA LYS A 84 -0.53 1.20 -12.46
C LYS A 84 -0.23 2.67 -12.24
N LYS A 85 0.82 3.14 -12.90
CA LYS A 85 1.01 4.57 -13.18
C LYS A 85 -0.17 5.02 -14.06
N ASN A 86 -0.87 6.07 -13.63
CA ASN A 86 -1.89 6.84 -14.37
C ASN A 86 -2.34 6.18 -15.68
N LEU A 87 -3.52 5.54 -15.69
CA LEU A 87 -4.20 5.16 -16.94
C LEU A 87 -4.70 6.43 -17.67
N ILE A 88 -3.77 7.26 -18.13
CA ILE A 88 -4.00 8.09 -19.32
C ILE A 88 -3.37 7.30 -20.45
N ASN A 89 -4.20 6.47 -21.11
CA ASN A 89 -3.86 5.91 -22.40
C ASN A 89 -3.61 7.10 -23.36
N ASN A 90 -2.38 7.23 -23.86
CA ASN A 90 -2.07 7.97 -25.07
C ASN A 90 -1.12 7.11 -25.91
#